data_AF-A0A838GB61-F1
#
_entry.id   AF-A0A838GB61-F1
#
_cell.length_a   1.000
_cell.length_b   1.000
_cell.length_c   1.000
_cell.angle_alpha   90.00
_cell.angle_beta   90.00
_cell.angle_gamma   90.00
#
_symmetry.space_group_name_H-M   'P 1'
#
loop_
_entity.id
_entity.type
_entity.pdbx_description
1 polymer ?
#
loop_
_entity_poly.entity_id
_entity_poly.type
_entity_poly.pdbx_seq_one_letter_code
_entity_poly.pdbx_strand_id
1 'polypeptide(L)'
;MSSMNLRPGRSLAVVGTIALLIFPGVSVAQSTPVAAPEANLGAANVEFYVDPNSNAHAQAAEWRETRPEDADAIMKIAGHAQADWFGDWTADPRTEIGDRVTQVVEAGALPVMVVYNIPYRDCGLYSAGGANDPEVYRTWIEAAAEGIGDRPAVVVLEPDALASTDCLSPEQTTERYELLGFAVDTLEAQPAIDVYIDAGNASWHPPEEAARRLDLAGIGRATGFALNVSNYYTTGDSTDYGLAISDAIGADGGTRFVIDTSRNGNGAWESDDPEAWCNPPGRALGEPPTVETADPLVDAWLWIKRPGESDGECRGAPAAGVWYPEYALELAQNAAWD
;
A
#
# COMPACT_ATOMS: atom_id res chain seq x y z
N MET A 1 -76.18 -19.54 2.32
CA MET A 1 -77.07 -19.76 3.48
C MET A 1 -76.67 -18.80 4.58
N SER A 2 -77.65 -18.01 5.02
CA SER A 2 -77.81 -17.19 6.25
C SER A 2 -76.55 -16.62 6.93
N SER A 3 -76.35 -15.30 6.98
CA SER A 3 -77.14 -14.25 7.64
C SER A 3 -77.21 -14.37 9.17
N MET A 4 -76.96 -13.22 9.80
CA MET A 4 -77.62 -12.66 10.98
C MET A 4 -77.04 -12.90 12.39
N ASN A 5 -76.62 -11.75 12.93
CA ASN A 5 -77.10 -11.10 14.16
C ASN A 5 -76.69 -11.65 15.53
N LEU A 6 -75.74 -10.92 16.13
CA LEU A 6 -75.84 -10.16 17.39
C LEU A 6 -76.96 -10.54 18.36
N ARG A 7 -76.59 -10.80 19.63
CA ARG A 7 -77.17 -10.16 20.84
C ARG A 7 -76.39 -10.52 22.14
N PRO A 8 -76.62 -9.83 23.27
CA PRO A 8 -75.58 -9.11 24.02
C PRO A 8 -75.34 -9.67 25.44
N GLY A 9 -74.33 -9.16 26.15
CA GLY A 9 -74.19 -9.53 27.56
C GLY A 9 -73.09 -8.84 28.35
N ARG A 10 -73.43 -7.69 28.93
CA ARG A 10 -73.04 -7.20 30.26
C ARG A 10 -71.58 -6.79 30.52
N SER A 11 -71.44 -5.47 30.61
CA SER A 11 -70.40 -4.74 31.34
C SER A 11 -70.34 -5.18 32.81
N LEU A 12 -69.15 -5.54 33.29
CA LEU A 12 -68.76 -5.38 34.68
C LEU A 12 -67.72 -4.26 34.74
N ALA A 13 -68.05 -3.21 35.50
CA ALA A 13 -67.12 -2.18 35.88
C ALA A 13 -66.14 -2.75 36.90
N VAL A 14 -64.84 -2.68 36.61
CA VAL A 14 -63.79 -2.76 37.63
C VAL A 14 -63.07 -1.42 37.63
N VAL A 15 -63.27 -0.68 38.70
CA VAL A 15 -62.51 0.52 39.05
C VAL A 15 -61.11 0.04 39.43
N GLY A 16 -60.17 0.16 38.48
CA GLY A 16 -58.76 -0.10 38.69
C GLY A 16 -58.00 1.21 38.77
N THR A 17 -57.53 1.55 39.96
CA THR A 17 -56.65 2.69 40.27
C THR A 17 -55.43 2.70 39.35
N ILE A 18 -55.35 3.65 38.42
CA ILE A 18 -54.12 3.88 37.64
C ILE A 18 -53.13 4.58 38.57
N ALA A 19 -52.22 3.80 39.14
CA ALA A 19 -51.00 4.33 39.74
C ALA A 19 -50.12 4.86 38.59
N LEU A 20 -50.00 6.18 38.49
CA LEU A 20 -49.08 6.85 37.58
C LEU A 20 -47.66 6.59 38.08
N LEU A 21 -47.03 5.53 37.57
CA LEU A 21 -45.60 5.29 37.77
C LEU A 21 -44.84 6.32 36.92
N ILE A 22 -44.42 7.40 37.58
CA ILE A 22 -43.47 8.37 37.04
C ILE A 22 -42.13 7.65 36.98
N PHE A 23 -41.77 7.13 35.80
CA PHE A 23 -40.40 6.70 35.55
C PHE A 23 -39.52 7.95 35.45
N PRO A 24 -38.44 8.07 36.25
CA PRO A 24 -37.45 9.11 36.01
C PRO A 24 -36.90 8.90 34.60
N GLY A 25 -36.90 9.97 33.80
CA GLY A 25 -36.45 9.93 32.41
C GLY A 25 -35.06 9.31 32.33
N VAL A 26 -34.95 8.20 31.62
CA VAL A 26 -33.67 7.65 31.22
C VAL A 26 -33.08 8.66 30.24
N SER A 27 -32.14 9.46 30.73
CA SER A 27 -31.30 10.28 29.86
C SER A 27 -30.49 9.29 29.03
N VAL A 28 -30.88 9.11 27.76
CA VAL A 28 -30.06 8.39 26.79
C VAL A 28 -28.80 9.23 26.66
N ALA A 29 -27.71 8.78 27.27
CA ALA A 29 -26.39 9.32 27.00
C ALA A 29 -26.19 9.15 25.49
N GLN A 30 -26.15 10.26 24.76
CA GLN A 30 -25.68 10.24 23.38
C GLN A 30 -24.24 9.72 23.46
N SER A 31 -24.01 8.52 22.95
CA SER A 31 -22.65 8.06 22.68
C SER A 31 -22.07 9.06 21.71
N THR A 32 -21.12 9.87 22.18
CA THR A 32 -20.22 10.59 21.29
C THR A 32 -19.66 9.57 20.31
N PRO A 33 -19.71 9.82 18.98
CA PRO A 33 -18.98 8.98 18.04
C PRO A 33 -17.54 8.92 18.55
N VAL A 34 -17.05 7.71 18.83
CA VAL A 34 -15.62 7.50 18.97
C VAL A 34 -15.08 7.84 17.61
N ALA A 35 -14.23 8.87 17.52
CA ALA A 35 -13.52 9.19 16.30
C ALA A 35 -12.87 7.89 15.79
N ALA A 36 -13.01 7.60 14.49
CA ALA A 36 -12.23 6.53 13.89
C ALA A 36 -10.76 6.76 14.30
N PRO A 37 -10.03 5.71 14.72
CA PRO A 37 -8.60 5.88 14.97
C PRO A 37 -8.00 6.54 13.73
N GLU A 38 -7.22 7.60 13.95
CA GLU A 38 -6.26 8.11 12.96
C GLU A 38 -5.36 6.91 12.64
N ALA A 39 -5.70 6.17 11.59
CA ALA A 39 -5.00 4.98 11.14
C ALA A 39 -4.27 5.34 9.86
N ASN A 40 -3.43 6.35 9.98
CA ASN A 40 -2.49 6.84 8.98
C ASN A 40 -1.09 6.73 9.57
N LEU A 41 -0.05 6.82 8.74
CA LEU A 41 1.33 6.54 9.20
C LEU A 41 1.81 7.47 10.32
N GLY A 42 1.15 8.60 10.54
CA GLY A 42 1.40 9.51 11.67
C GLY A 42 0.83 9.07 13.03
N ALA A 43 0.15 7.93 13.11
CA ALA A 43 -0.47 7.44 14.34
C ALA A 43 0.55 6.85 15.33
N ALA A 44 0.30 7.01 16.63
CA ALA A 44 1.21 6.57 17.68
C ALA A 44 1.40 5.04 17.77
N ASN A 45 0.45 4.25 17.26
CA ASN A 45 0.54 2.79 17.20
C ASN A 45 -0.02 2.32 15.85
N VAL A 46 0.86 2.07 14.88
CA VAL A 46 0.51 1.49 13.59
C VAL A 46 0.88 0.01 13.62
N GLU A 47 -0.10 -0.84 13.36
CA GLU A 47 0.11 -2.27 13.12
C GLU A 47 0.00 -2.51 11.62
N PHE A 48 0.99 -3.15 11.01
CA PHE A 48 0.95 -3.51 9.60
C PHE A 48 0.44 -4.94 9.42
N TYR A 49 -0.24 -5.20 8.30
CA TYR A 49 -0.87 -6.49 8.05
C TYR A 49 0.12 -7.54 7.56
N VAL A 50 0.29 -8.60 8.35
CA VAL A 50 1.03 -9.80 7.95
C VAL A 50 0.06 -10.77 7.30
N ASP A 51 0.17 -11.01 5.99
CA ASP A 51 -0.73 -11.91 5.28
C ASP A 51 -0.40 -13.39 5.58
N PRO A 52 -1.28 -14.13 6.30
CA PRO A 52 -1.06 -15.54 6.60
C PRO A 52 -1.11 -16.45 5.36
N ASN A 53 -1.57 -15.94 4.22
CA ASN A 53 -1.66 -16.67 2.95
C ASN A 53 -0.60 -16.24 1.93
N SER A 54 0.43 -15.51 2.36
CA SER A 54 1.53 -15.09 1.47
C SER A 54 2.29 -16.28 0.87
N ASN A 55 2.95 -16.07 -0.27
CA ASN A 55 3.83 -17.06 -0.88
C ASN A 55 4.94 -17.54 0.09
N ALA A 56 5.45 -16.63 0.93
CA ALA A 56 6.42 -16.96 1.97
C ALA A 56 5.86 -17.92 3.03
N HIS A 57 4.62 -17.69 3.50
CA HIS A 57 3.94 -18.64 4.40
C HIS A 57 3.76 -20.01 3.76
N ALA A 58 3.30 -20.05 2.50
CA ALA A 58 3.15 -21.29 1.75
C ALA A 58 4.49 -22.03 1.60
N GLN A 59 5.57 -21.30 1.28
CA GLN A 59 6.91 -21.88 1.12
C GLN A 59 7.49 -22.41 2.43
N ALA A 60 7.35 -21.66 3.53
CA ALA A 60 7.79 -22.10 4.85
C ALA A 60 7.01 -23.34 5.33
N ALA A 61 5.73 -23.45 5.00
CA ALA A 61 4.93 -24.63 5.27
C ALA A 61 5.39 -25.84 4.45
N GLU A 62 5.66 -25.65 3.15
CA GLU A 62 6.17 -26.70 2.26
C GLU A 62 7.53 -27.26 2.72
N TRP A 63 8.45 -26.36 3.10
CA TRP A 63 9.81 -26.74 3.52
C TRP A 63 9.89 -27.24 4.96
N ARG A 64 8.83 -27.11 5.77
CA ARG A 64 8.87 -27.39 7.21
C ARG A 64 9.40 -28.78 7.57
N GLU A 65 9.03 -29.80 6.80
CA GLU A 65 9.42 -31.19 7.06
C GLU A 65 10.75 -31.59 6.42
N THR A 66 11.11 -30.99 5.29
CA THR A 66 12.23 -31.45 4.45
C THR A 66 13.46 -30.54 4.52
N ARG A 67 13.26 -29.26 4.80
CA ARG A 67 14.27 -28.20 4.91
C ARG A 67 13.93 -27.27 6.09
N PRO A 68 13.90 -27.76 7.34
CA PRO A 68 13.39 -27.00 8.48
C PRO A 68 14.16 -25.69 8.74
N GLU A 69 15.49 -25.68 8.58
CA GLU A 69 16.30 -24.47 8.75
C GLU A 69 15.98 -23.41 7.68
N ASP A 70 15.73 -23.83 6.45
CA ASP A 70 15.32 -22.92 5.37
C ASP A 70 13.89 -22.44 5.55
N ALA A 71 13.00 -23.29 6.08
CA ALA A 71 11.65 -22.88 6.46
C ALA A 71 11.68 -21.81 7.58
N ASP A 72 12.57 -21.95 8.55
CA ASP A 72 12.79 -20.94 9.60
C ASP A 72 13.35 -19.65 9.02
N ALA A 73 14.29 -19.72 8.08
CA ALA A 73 14.78 -18.53 7.37
C ALA A 73 13.65 -17.83 6.59
N ILE A 74 12.81 -18.56 5.85
CA ILE A 74 11.67 -17.97 5.12
C ILE A 74 10.66 -17.30 6.07
N MET A 75 10.57 -17.72 7.34
CA MET A 75 9.72 -17.02 8.31
C MET A 75 10.15 -15.58 8.56
N LYS A 76 11.41 -15.20 8.30
CA LYS A 76 11.83 -13.79 8.30
C LYS A 76 11.07 -12.97 7.26
N ILE A 77 10.64 -13.57 6.15
CA ILE A 77 9.77 -12.93 5.16
C ILE A 77 8.30 -13.08 5.56
N ALA A 78 7.88 -14.29 5.89
CA ALA A 78 6.48 -14.62 6.14
C ALA A 78 5.90 -13.88 7.35
N GLY A 79 6.71 -13.64 8.39
CA GLY A 79 6.30 -12.99 9.63
C GLY A 79 6.18 -11.47 9.57
N HIS A 80 6.47 -10.84 8.43
CA HIS A 80 6.48 -9.38 8.29
C HIS A 80 5.52 -8.91 7.20
N ALA A 81 4.96 -7.73 7.43
CA ALA A 81 3.99 -7.12 6.54
C ALA A 81 4.62 -6.72 5.21
N GLN A 82 3.83 -6.76 4.15
CA GLN A 82 4.23 -6.40 2.80
C GLN A 82 3.06 -5.69 2.11
N ALA A 83 3.35 -4.85 1.12
CA ALA A 83 2.30 -4.18 0.38
C ALA A 83 1.54 -5.12 -0.57
N ASP A 84 0.24 -4.87 -0.74
CA ASP A 84 -0.60 -5.55 -1.73
C ASP A 84 -0.56 -4.81 -3.07
N TRP A 85 -0.23 -5.52 -4.16
CA TRP A 85 -0.09 -4.93 -5.49
C TRP A 85 -1.33 -5.10 -6.35
N PHE A 86 -1.85 -3.99 -6.87
CA PHE A 86 -3.01 -3.94 -7.76
C PHE A 86 -2.63 -3.26 -9.07
N GLY A 87 -3.10 -3.82 -10.18
CA GLY A 87 -2.72 -3.36 -11.52
C GLY A 87 -3.76 -3.74 -12.56
N ASP A 88 -3.32 -3.86 -13.81
CA ASP A 88 -4.15 -4.28 -14.95
C ASP A 88 -4.73 -5.70 -14.79
N TRP A 89 -4.12 -6.52 -13.95
CA TRP A 89 -4.63 -7.86 -13.59
C TRP A 89 -5.80 -7.82 -12.59
N THR A 90 -6.08 -6.67 -11.97
CA THR A 90 -7.22 -6.46 -11.07
C THR A 90 -8.43 -6.05 -11.89
N ALA A 91 -9.34 -6.99 -12.14
CA ALA A 91 -10.45 -6.81 -13.09
C ALA A 91 -11.61 -5.99 -12.50
N ASP A 92 -11.86 -6.12 -11.19
CA ASP A 92 -12.85 -5.32 -10.46
C ASP A 92 -12.16 -4.60 -9.28
N PRO A 93 -11.41 -3.51 -9.54
CA PRO A 93 -10.65 -2.81 -8.49
C PRO A 93 -11.53 -2.33 -7.34
N ARG A 94 -12.79 -1.97 -7.60
CA ARG A 94 -13.71 -1.54 -6.53
C ARG A 94 -13.97 -2.67 -5.54
N THR A 95 -14.32 -3.86 -6.02
CA THR A 95 -14.63 -5.00 -5.14
C THR A 95 -13.36 -5.61 -4.56
N GLU A 96 -12.36 -5.88 -5.39
CA GLU A 96 -11.14 -6.59 -4.96
C GLU A 96 -10.33 -5.80 -3.94
N ILE A 97 -10.11 -4.49 -4.19
CA ILE A 97 -9.41 -3.62 -3.23
C ILE A 97 -10.28 -3.41 -1.99
N GLY A 98 -11.59 -3.22 -2.16
CA GLY A 98 -12.49 -2.99 -1.03
C GLY A 98 -12.62 -4.18 -0.08
N ASP A 99 -12.63 -5.41 -0.61
CA ASP A 99 -12.63 -6.63 0.19
C ASP A 99 -11.30 -6.80 0.92
N ARG A 100 -10.17 -6.52 0.24
CA ARG A 100 -8.85 -6.60 0.86
C ARG A 100 -8.66 -5.57 1.98
N VAL A 101 -9.04 -4.32 1.75
CA VAL A 101 -9.01 -3.26 2.79
C VAL A 101 -9.90 -3.67 3.97
N THR A 102 -11.08 -4.23 3.73
CA THR A 102 -11.95 -4.74 4.82
C THR A 102 -11.23 -5.79 5.65
N GLN A 103 -10.65 -6.80 4.99
CA GLN A 103 -9.93 -7.88 5.66
C GLN A 103 -8.82 -7.34 6.57
N VAL A 104 -8.02 -6.40 6.07
CA VAL A 104 -6.88 -5.84 6.80
C VAL A 104 -7.33 -4.97 7.97
N VAL A 105 -8.33 -4.10 7.75
CA VAL A 105 -8.86 -3.21 8.80
C VAL A 105 -9.57 -4.03 9.89
N GLU A 106 -10.31 -5.08 9.55
CA GLU A 106 -10.93 -5.99 10.52
C GLU A 106 -9.91 -6.78 11.34
N ALA A 107 -8.71 -6.99 10.79
CA ALA A 107 -7.56 -7.54 11.53
C ALA A 107 -6.87 -6.51 12.45
N GLY A 108 -7.32 -5.26 12.45
CA GLY A 108 -6.76 -4.19 13.28
C GLY A 108 -5.46 -3.59 12.75
N ALA A 109 -5.17 -3.77 11.45
CA ALA A 109 -3.96 -3.32 10.81
C ALA A 109 -4.23 -2.26 9.73
N LEU A 110 -3.19 -1.51 9.34
CA LEU A 110 -3.19 -0.53 8.26
C LEU A 110 -2.90 -1.22 6.91
N PRO A 111 -3.81 -1.15 5.92
CA PRO A 111 -3.52 -1.60 4.57
C PRO A 111 -2.44 -0.72 3.92
N VAL A 112 -1.42 -1.35 3.36
CA VAL A 112 -0.43 -0.72 2.49
C VAL A 112 -0.57 -1.34 1.11
N MET A 113 -0.83 -0.51 0.10
CA MET A 113 -1.15 -0.97 -1.24
C MET A 113 -0.28 -0.26 -2.27
N VAL A 114 -0.02 -0.95 -3.37
CA VAL A 114 0.63 -0.40 -4.55
C VAL A 114 -0.40 -0.35 -5.67
N VAL A 115 -0.57 0.83 -6.24
CA VAL A 115 -1.30 1.03 -7.50
C VAL A 115 -0.27 1.04 -8.61
N TYR A 116 -0.34 0.06 -9.51
CA TYR A 116 0.65 -0.18 -10.56
C TYR A 116 -0.05 -0.46 -11.90
N ASN A 117 -0.81 0.50 -12.42
CA ASN A 117 -1.64 0.37 -13.61
C ASN A 117 -1.42 1.46 -14.66
N ILE A 118 -0.38 2.30 -14.55
CA ILE A 118 -0.14 3.41 -15.49
C ILE A 118 0.02 2.91 -16.94
N PRO A 119 -0.53 3.61 -17.96
CA PRO A 119 -0.24 3.30 -19.35
C PRO A 119 1.26 3.36 -19.68
N TYR A 120 1.67 2.48 -20.60
CA TYR A 120 3.08 2.30 -20.99
C TYR A 120 3.99 1.95 -19.80
N ARG A 121 3.46 1.16 -18.85
CA ARG A 121 4.18 0.73 -17.66
C ARG A 121 5.51 0.08 -18.01
N ASP A 122 6.52 0.39 -17.21
CA ASP A 122 7.87 -0.15 -17.33
C ASP A 122 8.51 0.02 -18.71
N CYS A 123 8.02 0.97 -19.53
CA CYS A 123 8.52 1.20 -20.88
C CYS A 123 8.56 -0.07 -21.78
N GLY A 124 7.76 -1.09 -21.46
CA GLY A 124 7.78 -2.36 -22.19
C GLY A 124 8.86 -3.37 -21.73
N LEU A 125 9.52 -3.15 -20.58
CA LEU A 125 10.47 -4.09 -19.98
C LEU A 125 9.75 -5.25 -19.25
N TYR A 126 10.38 -5.87 -18.24
CA TYR A 126 9.91 -7.14 -17.67
C TYR A 126 8.56 -7.09 -16.96
N SER A 127 8.17 -5.93 -16.46
CA SER A 127 6.90 -5.69 -15.78
C SER A 127 5.93 -4.84 -16.61
N ALA A 128 6.11 -4.83 -17.93
CA ALA A 128 5.23 -4.18 -18.89
C ALA A 128 3.75 -4.56 -18.68
N GLY A 129 2.87 -3.62 -18.99
CA GLY A 129 1.43 -3.77 -18.83
C GLY A 129 0.79 -2.42 -18.53
N GLY A 130 -0.14 -2.42 -17.60
CA GLY A 130 -0.93 -1.24 -17.24
C GLY A 130 -2.12 -1.02 -18.17
N ALA A 131 -2.87 0.05 -17.88
CA ALA A 131 -4.06 0.41 -18.61
C ALA A 131 -3.74 0.68 -20.09
N ASN A 132 -4.64 0.23 -20.97
CA ASN A 132 -4.46 0.36 -22.41
C ASN A 132 -4.54 1.81 -22.91
N ASP A 133 -5.20 2.68 -22.15
CA ASP A 133 -5.34 4.10 -22.44
C ASP A 133 -5.63 4.92 -21.16
N PRO A 134 -5.52 6.26 -21.24
CA PRO A 134 -5.74 7.16 -20.10
C PRO A 134 -7.13 7.07 -19.46
N GLU A 135 -8.19 6.84 -20.24
CA GLU A 135 -9.56 6.82 -19.73
C GLU A 135 -9.83 5.54 -18.94
N VAL A 136 -9.27 4.42 -19.39
CA VAL A 136 -9.26 3.14 -18.65
C VAL A 136 -8.53 3.30 -17.33
N TYR A 137 -7.38 3.98 -17.33
CA TYR A 137 -6.64 4.27 -16.10
C TYR A 137 -7.48 5.10 -15.12
N ARG A 138 -8.09 6.19 -15.57
CA ARG A 138 -8.94 7.05 -14.73
C ARG A 138 -10.08 6.28 -14.09
N THR A 139 -10.80 5.51 -14.91
CA THR A 139 -11.93 4.69 -14.44
C THR A 139 -11.46 3.66 -13.40
N TRP A 140 -10.28 3.06 -13.60
CA TRP A 140 -9.72 2.11 -12.65
C TRP A 140 -9.36 2.77 -11.32
N ILE A 141 -8.76 3.97 -11.34
CA ILE A 141 -8.41 4.73 -10.14
C ILE A 141 -9.65 5.18 -9.36
N GLU A 142 -10.68 5.68 -10.06
CA GLU A 142 -11.96 6.03 -9.44
C GLU A 142 -12.57 4.82 -8.73
N ALA A 143 -12.58 3.67 -9.39
CA ALA A 143 -13.09 2.43 -8.81
C ALA A 143 -12.25 1.96 -7.61
N ALA A 144 -10.92 2.08 -7.67
CA ALA A 144 -10.05 1.79 -6.53
C ALA A 144 -10.34 2.72 -5.33
N ALA A 145 -10.46 4.03 -5.57
CA ALA A 145 -10.80 5.02 -4.54
C ALA A 145 -12.18 4.75 -3.92
N GLU A 146 -13.19 4.42 -4.72
CA GLU A 146 -14.51 3.98 -4.23
C GLU A 146 -14.43 2.68 -3.43
N GLY A 147 -13.58 1.76 -3.89
CA GLY A 147 -13.33 0.47 -3.25
C GLY A 147 -12.74 0.64 -1.86
N ILE A 148 -11.82 1.59 -1.66
CA ILE A 148 -11.24 1.93 -0.35
C ILE A 148 -12.25 2.73 0.50
N GLY A 149 -12.86 3.77 -0.08
CA GLY A 149 -13.84 4.61 0.59
C GLY A 149 -13.25 5.41 1.76
N ASP A 150 -13.95 5.45 2.89
CA ASP A 150 -13.57 6.21 4.09
C ASP A 150 -12.66 5.44 5.06
N ARG A 151 -12.18 4.26 4.66
CA ARG A 151 -11.30 3.42 5.48
C ARG A 151 -9.84 3.87 5.36
N PRO A 152 -9.05 3.70 6.44
CA PRO A 152 -7.63 3.99 6.41
C PRO A 152 -6.89 3.14 5.39
N ALA A 153 -5.99 3.78 4.63
CA ALA A 153 -5.11 3.10 3.69
C ALA A 153 -3.87 3.95 3.35
N VAL A 154 -2.75 3.29 3.11
CA VAL A 154 -1.57 3.88 2.46
C VAL A 154 -1.52 3.39 1.02
N VAL A 155 -1.39 4.31 0.07
CA VAL A 155 -1.24 3.99 -1.36
C VAL A 155 0.11 4.50 -1.87
N VAL A 156 0.96 3.57 -2.27
CA VAL A 156 2.16 3.85 -3.07
C VAL A 156 1.74 3.89 -4.54
N LEU A 157 1.85 5.06 -5.15
CA LEU A 157 1.30 5.34 -6.47
C LEU A 157 2.37 5.18 -7.55
N GLU A 158 2.12 4.20 -8.43
CA GLU A 158 2.79 3.97 -9.71
C GLU A 158 4.32 3.94 -9.64
N PRO A 159 4.91 2.90 -9.01
CA PRO A 159 6.34 2.65 -9.05
C PRO A 159 6.96 2.89 -10.44
N ASP A 160 8.10 3.58 -10.46
CA ASP A 160 8.90 3.93 -11.65
C ASP A 160 8.24 4.87 -12.65
N ALA A 161 6.94 5.20 -12.53
CA ALA A 161 6.24 5.99 -13.54
C ALA A 161 6.85 7.39 -13.70
N LEU A 162 7.20 8.05 -12.59
CA LEU A 162 7.89 9.35 -12.60
C LEU A 162 9.34 9.25 -13.08
N ALA A 163 10.05 8.20 -12.70
CA ALA A 163 11.48 8.06 -13.00
C ALA A 163 11.72 7.64 -14.46
N SER A 164 10.88 6.76 -15.00
CA SER A 164 11.06 6.11 -16.30
C SER A 164 10.19 6.74 -17.39
N THR A 165 10.57 7.94 -17.85
CA THR A 165 9.86 8.66 -18.92
C THR A 165 10.56 8.60 -20.27
N ASP A 166 11.78 8.06 -20.34
CA ASP A 166 12.65 8.20 -21.50
C ASP A 166 12.16 7.46 -22.75
N CYS A 167 11.25 6.49 -22.58
CA CYS A 167 10.61 5.78 -23.69
C CYS A 167 9.39 6.51 -24.28
N LEU A 168 8.92 7.58 -23.63
CA LEU A 168 7.69 8.28 -23.98
C LEU A 168 7.95 9.45 -24.92
N SER A 169 6.97 9.78 -25.75
CA SER A 169 6.94 11.07 -26.43
C SER A 169 6.76 12.22 -25.42
N PRO A 170 7.06 13.47 -25.80
CA PRO A 170 6.78 14.63 -24.94
C PRO A 170 5.30 14.74 -24.54
N GLU A 171 4.38 14.40 -25.45
CA GLU A 171 2.95 14.38 -25.20
C GLU A 171 2.58 13.28 -24.20
N GLN A 172 3.10 12.06 -24.39
CA GLN A 172 2.87 10.94 -23.47
C GLN A 172 3.48 11.19 -22.08
N THR A 173 4.62 11.88 -22.02
CA THR A 173 5.25 12.29 -20.75
C THR A 173 4.36 13.28 -20.00
N THR A 174 3.78 14.25 -20.71
CA THR A 174 2.83 15.21 -20.13
C THR A 174 1.58 14.50 -19.65
N GLU A 175 1.01 13.62 -20.47
CA GLU A 175 -0.16 12.81 -20.12
C GLU A 175 0.11 11.95 -18.89
N ARG A 176 1.30 11.34 -18.76
CA ARG A 176 1.67 10.58 -17.56
C ARG A 176 1.62 11.44 -16.29
N TYR A 177 2.18 12.65 -16.30
CA TYR A 177 2.10 13.53 -15.13
C TYR A 177 0.65 13.93 -14.82
N GLU A 178 -0.18 14.17 -15.85
CA GLU A 178 -1.61 14.45 -15.68
C GLU A 178 -2.39 13.24 -15.11
N LEU A 179 -2.03 12.01 -15.50
CA LEU A 179 -2.60 10.78 -14.94
C LEU A 179 -2.24 10.61 -13.47
N LEU A 180 -0.98 10.84 -13.09
CA LEU A 180 -0.53 10.77 -11.70
C LEU A 180 -1.21 11.85 -10.84
N GLY A 181 -1.27 13.08 -11.33
CA GLY A 181 -1.99 14.17 -10.66
C GLY A 181 -3.48 13.88 -10.48
N PHE A 182 -4.14 13.32 -11.49
CA PHE A 182 -5.52 12.84 -11.38
C PHE A 182 -5.67 11.77 -10.30
N ALA A 183 -4.73 10.82 -10.22
CA ALA A 183 -4.80 9.75 -9.24
C ALA A 183 -4.62 10.24 -7.81
N VAL A 184 -3.66 11.16 -7.59
CA VAL A 184 -3.52 11.88 -6.32
C VAL A 184 -4.83 12.55 -5.95
N ASP A 185 -5.39 13.38 -6.85
CA ASP A 185 -6.62 14.14 -6.58
C ASP A 185 -7.83 13.24 -6.25
N THR A 186 -7.90 12.07 -6.88
CA THR A 186 -9.02 11.13 -6.71
C THR A 186 -8.90 10.33 -5.41
N LEU A 187 -7.70 9.88 -5.06
CA LEU A 187 -7.44 9.08 -3.87
C LEU A 187 -7.44 9.96 -2.60
N GLU A 188 -6.78 11.11 -2.62
CA GLU A 188 -6.74 12.07 -1.49
C GLU A 188 -8.08 12.80 -1.27
N ALA A 189 -9.04 12.68 -2.20
CA ALA A 189 -10.41 13.10 -1.95
C ALA A 189 -11.13 12.20 -0.93
N GLN A 190 -10.63 10.99 -0.69
CA GLN A 190 -11.09 10.13 0.39
C GLN A 190 -10.47 10.58 1.72
N PRO A 191 -11.23 10.52 2.83
CA PRO A 191 -10.83 11.19 4.07
C PRO A 191 -9.67 10.52 4.83
N ALA A 192 -9.24 9.32 4.44
CA ALA A 192 -8.30 8.50 5.20
C ALA A 192 -7.31 7.72 4.31
N ILE A 193 -7.07 8.20 3.07
CA ILE A 193 -6.07 7.60 2.19
C ILE A 193 -4.83 8.51 2.17
N ASP A 194 -3.70 7.97 2.60
CA ASP A 194 -2.40 8.63 2.46
C ASP A 194 -1.76 8.22 1.13
N VAL A 195 -1.54 9.15 0.20
CA VAL A 195 -0.91 8.86 -1.10
C VAL A 195 0.57 9.26 -1.12
N TYR A 196 1.42 8.29 -1.48
CA TYR A 196 2.85 8.50 -1.71
C TYR A 196 3.18 8.23 -3.18
N ILE A 197 3.53 9.29 -3.93
CA ILE A 197 3.91 9.15 -5.34
C ILE A 197 5.31 8.54 -5.43
N ASP A 198 5.51 7.46 -6.19
CA ASP A 198 6.86 6.89 -6.33
C ASP A 198 7.82 7.85 -7.05
N ALA A 199 8.99 8.07 -6.44
CA ALA A 199 10.03 8.98 -6.94
C ALA A 199 11.33 8.24 -7.33
N GLY A 200 11.24 6.94 -7.60
CA GLY A 200 12.38 6.10 -7.96
C GLY A 200 13.36 5.88 -6.80
N ASN A 201 14.65 6.05 -7.06
CA ASN A 201 15.70 5.73 -6.09
C ASN A 201 16.91 6.68 -6.20
N ALA A 202 17.82 6.56 -5.24
CA ALA A 202 18.93 7.49 -4.99
C ALA A 202 19.94 7.68 -6.13
N SER A 203 19.93 6.83 -7.17
CA SER A 203 20.84 6.97 -8.32
C SER A 203 20.15 7.26 -9.65
N TRP A 204 18.82 7.27 -9.69
CA TRP A 204 18.10 7.34 -10.96
C TRP A 204 18.13 8.76 -11.55
N HIS A 205 17.70 9.76 -10.77
CA HIS A 205 17.70 11.17 -11.17
C HIS A 205 18.32 12.03 -10.06
N PRO A 206 18.88 13.20 -10.39
CA PRO A 206 19.24 14.18 -9.37
C PRO A 206 18.01 14.61 -8.55
N PRO A 207 18.16 14.94 -7.25
CA PRO A 207 17.06 15.32 -6.38
C PRO A 207 16.17 16.45 -6.94
N GLU A 208 16.77 17.46 -7.58
CA GLU A 208 16.04 18.59 -8.14
C GLU A 208 15.16 18.20 -9.33
N GLU A 209 15.60 17.21 -10.12
CA GLU A 209 14.80 16.69 -11.23
C GLU A 209 13.65 15.82 -10.71
N ALA A 210 13.90 14.99 -9.70
CA ALA A 210 12.83 14.23 -9.04
C ALA A 210 11.78 15.17 -8.41
N ALA A 211 12.22 16.21 -7.69
CA ALA A 211 11.33 17.25 -7.14
C ALA A 211 10.51 17.95 -8.21
N ARG A 212 11.13 18.34 -9.34
CA ARG A 212 10.42 18.95 -10.48
C ARG A 212 9.35 18.02 -11.06
N ARG A 213 9.63 16.72 -11.17
CA ARG A 213 8.66 15.74 -11.70
C ARG A 213 7.52 15.48 -10.71
N LEU A 214 7.82 15.42 -9.41
CA LEU A 214 6.84 15.34 -8.34
C LEU A 214 5.88 16.55 -8.35
N ASP A 215 6.40 17.77 -8.54
CA ASP A 215 5.57 18.98 -8.70
C ASP A 215 4.60 18.86 -9.87
N LEU A 216 5.09 18.42 -11.05
CA LEU A 216 4.26 18.18 -12.22
C LEU A 216 3.18 17.11 -12.01
N ALA A 217 3.44 16.13 -11.15
CA ALA A 217 2.50 15.07 -10.78
C ALA A 217 1.62 15.41 -9.56
N GLY A 218 1.71 16.63 -9.03
CA GLY A 218 0.79 17.11 -7.99
C GLY A 218 1.19 16.76 -6.56
N ILE A 219 2.48 16.60 -6.24
CA ILE A 219 2.98 16.30 -4.89
C ILE A 219 2.44 17.24 -3.80
N GLY A 220 2.16 18.51 -4.11
CA GLY A 220 1.57 19.45 -3.15
C GLY A 220 0.13 19.12 -2.70
N ARG A 221 -0.49 18.09 -3.28
CA ARG A 221 -1.82 17.58 -2.91
C ARG A 221 -1.77 16.13 -2.44
N ALA A 222 -0.60 15.48 -2.50
CA ALA A 222 -0.37 14.15 -1.96
C ALA A 222 0.17 14.25 -0.55
N THR A 223 0.07 13.16 0.22
CA THR A 223 0.70 13.03 1.52
C THR A 223 2.22 13.11 1.44
N GLY A 224 2.82 12.48 0.42
CA GLY A 224 4.27 12.46 0.25
C GLY A 224 4.74 11.72 -1.00
N PHE A 225 5.98 11.22 -0.96
CA PHE A 225 6.55 10.39 -2.02
C PHE A 225 7.14 9.07 -1.50
N ALA A 226 7.29 8.07 -2.36
CA ALA A 226 7.92 6.80 -2.02
C ALA A 226 9.29 6.69 -2.69
N LEU A 227 10.22 6.01 -2.03
CA LEU A 227 11.56 5.75 -2.55
C LEU A 227 11.94 4.28 -2.49
N ASN A 228 12.86 3.92 -3.37
CA ASN A 228 13.57 2.64 -3.38
C ASN A 228 12.68 1.43 -3.69
N VAL A 229 11.45 1.64 -4.17
CA VAL A 229 10.49 0.57 -4.45
C VAL A 229 11.13 -0.47 -5.37
N SER A 230 11.12 -1.73 -4.94
CA SER A 230 11.76 -2.85 -5.65
C SER A 230 13.27 -2.70 -5.89
N ASN A 231 13.95 -1.77 -5.22
CA ASN A 231 15.39 -1.55 -5.38
C ASN A 231 16.15 -1.90 -4.09
N TYR A 232 17.42 -1.51 -4.02
CA TYR A 232 18.37 -2.06 -3.06
C TYR A 232 19.22 -1.00 -2.37
N TYR A 233 19.04 0.29 -2.68
CA TYR A 233 19.85 1.34 -2.05
C TYR A 233 19.64 1.34 -0.54
N THR A 234 20.72 1.59 0.20
CA THR A 234 20.66 1.51 1.66
C THR A 234 19.64 2.50 2.19
N THR A 235 19.10 2.21 3.38
CA THR A 235 18.17 3.13 4.04
C THR A 235 18.80 4.51 4.27
N GLY A 236 20.12 4.57 4.54
CA GLY A 236 20.87 5.81 4.64
C GLY A 236 20.88 6.60 3.32
N ASP A 237 21.28 5.97 2.21
CA ASP A 237 21.32 6.64 0.90
C ASP A 237 19.94 7.14 0.47
N SER A 238 18.90 6.35 0.74
CA SER A 238 17.52 6.70 0.42
C SER A 238 16.98 7.81 1.33
N THR A 239 17.40 7.86 2.59
CA THR A 239 17.06 8.96 3.52
C THR A 239 17.72 10.26 3.05
N ASP A 240 19.02 10.25 2.76
CA ASP A 240 19.75 11.43 2.28
C ASP A 240 19.16 11.96 0.97
N TYR A 241 18.82 11.07 0.04
CA TYR A 241 18.18 11.42 -1.23
C TYR A 241 16.77 12.01 -1.02
N GLY A 242 15.94 11.38 -0.18
CA GLY A 242 14.60 11.89 0.13
C GLY A 242 14.62 13.25 0.82
N LEU A 243 15.55 13.47 1.75
CA LEU A 243 15.73 14.79 2.38
C LEU A 243 16.11 15.85 1.34
N ALA A 244 16.99 15.52 0.38
CA ALA A 244 17.34 16.44 -0.70
C ALA A 244 16.17 16.73 -1.65
N ILE A 245 15.31 15.74 -1.95
CA ILE A 245 14.08 15.96 -2.72
C ILE A 245 13.13 16.88 -1.95
N SER A 246 12.89 16.60 -0.66
CA SER A 246 12.01 17.41 0.18
C SER A 246 12.49 18.87 0.26
N ASP A 247 13.79 19.10 0.42
CA ASP A 247 14.38 20.45 0.40
C ASP A 247 14.19 21.14 -0.96
N ALA A 248 14.37 20.41 -2.06
CA ALA A 248 14.18 20.93 -3.42
C ALA A 248 12.71 21.26 -3.74
N ILE A 249 11.74 20.53 -3.16
CA ILE A 249 10.30 20.87 -3.24
C ILE A 249 10.02 22.15 -2.44
N GLY A 250 10.63 22.29 -1.27
CA GLY A 250 10.58 23.52 -0.47
C GLY A 250 9.23 23.79 0.20
N ALA A 251 8.46 22.74 0.51
CA ALA A 251 7.20 22.86 1.25
C ALA A 251 7.44 23.29 2.71
N ASP A 252 6.56 24.12 3.27
CA ASP A 252 6.62 24.48 4.69
C ASP A 252 6.48 23.23 5.57
N GLY A 253 7.51 22.96 6.38
CA GLY A 253 7.55 21.75 7.22
C GLY A 253 8.14 20.51 6.54
N GLY A 254 8.52 20.59 5.26
CA GLY A 254 9.08 19.51 4.47
C GLY A 254 8.03 18.58 3.87
N THR A 255 8.38 17.91 2.77
CA THR A 255 7.56 16.86 2.16
C THR A 255 8.01 15.51 2.71
N ARG A 256 7.07 14.75 3.27
CA ARG A 256 7.35 13.47 3.92
C ARG A 256 7.46 12.35 2.89
N PHE A 257 8.09 11.24 3.27
CA PHE A 257 8.29 10.11 2.38
C PHE A 257 8.39 8.77 3.10
N VAL A 258 8.17 7.70 2.36
CA VAL A 258 8.37 6.31 2.80
C VAL A 258 9.50 5.66 2.01
N ILE A 259 10.17 4.68 2.59
CA ILE A 259 11.29 3.96 1.96
C ILE A 259 10.98 2.47 1.89
N ASP A 260 11.10 1.89 0.70
CA ASP A 260 11.13 0.43 0.56
C ASP A 260 12.46 -0.13 1.09
N THR A 261 12.36 -0.96 2.12
CA THR A 261 13.47 -1.63 2.80
C THR A 261 13.44 -3.15 2.60
N SER A 262 12.56 -3.64 1.73
CA SER A 262 12.35 -5.07 1.47
C SER A 262 13.62 -5.86 1.21
N ARG A 263 14.60 -5.28 0.48
CA ARG A 263 15.79 -6.02 -0.01
C ARG A 263 17.10 -5.25 0.10
N ASN A 264 17.15 -4.18 0.89
CA ASN A 264 18.29 -3.26 0.90
C ASN A 264 19.32 -3.49 2.03
N GLY A 265 19.25 -4.62 2.75
CA GLY A 265 20.11 -4.87 3.93
C GLY A 265 21.61 -4.91 3.62
N ASN A 266 21.99 -5.27 2.39
CA ASN A 266 23.37 -5.24 1.89
C ASN A 266 23.63 -4.13 0.86
N GLY A 267 22.73 -3.16 0.75
CA GLY A 267 22.81 -2.09 -0.25
C GLY A 267 22.60 -2.58 -1.69
N ALA A 268 22.88 -1.70 -2.66
CA ALA A 268 22.78 -2.03 -4.08
C ALA A 268 23.95 -2.92 -4.54
N TRP A 269 23.71 -3.73 -5.56
CA TRP A 269 24.77 -4.56 -6.14
C TRP A 269 25.71 -3.69 -6.98
N GLU A 270 26.95 -3.56 -6.53
CA GLU A 270 27.99 -2.85 -7.29
C GLU A 270 28.39 -3.66 -8.53
N SER A 271 27.87 -3.25 -9.69
CA SER A 271 28.10 -3.89 -10.98
C SER A 271 27.94 -2.89 -12.12
N ASP A 272 28.72 -3.05 -13.18
CA ASP A 272 28.56 -2.29 -14.44
C ASP A 272 27.46 -2.89 -15.34
N ASP A 273 26.76 -3.93 -14.88
CA ASP A 273 25.62 -4.53 -15.57
C ASP A 273 24.45 -3.53 -15.63
N PRO A 274 23.94 -3.16 -16.82
CA PRO A 274 22.79 -2.26 -16.93
C PRO A 274 21.52 -2.81 -16.27
N GLU A 275 21.45 -4.12 -16.03
CA GLU A 275 20.36 -4.78 -15.33
C GLU A 275 20.74 -5.12 -13.89
N ALA A 276 21.73 -4.46 -13.27
CA ALA A 276 22.19 -4.77 -11.90
C ALA A 276 21.09 -4.74 -10.82
N TRP A 277 19.93 -4.16 -11.12
CA TRP A 277 18.73 -4.16 -10.26
C TRP A 277 17.90 -5.45 -10.37
N CYS A 278 18.01 -6.25 -11.44
CA CYS A 278 17.09 -7.35 -11.69
C CYS A 278 17.55 -8.65 -11.03
N ASN A 279 16.97 -9.10 -9.91
CA ASN A 279 17.41 -10.31 -9.19
C ASN A 279 18.95 -10.39 -8.95
N PRO A 280 19.62 -9.35 -8.40
CA PRO A 280 21.05 -9.38 -8.14
C PRO A 280 21.39 -10.31 -6.96
N PRO A 281 22.55 -10.97 -7.00
CA PRO A 281 23.00 -11.84 -5.92
C PRO A 281 23.48 -11.05 -4.70
N GLY A 282 23.56 -11.74 -3.56
CA GLY A 282 24.17 -11.25 -2.32
C GLY A 282 23.42 -10.10 -1.66
N ARG A 283 22.16 -9.86 -2.05
CA ARG A 283 21.28 -8.91 -1.36
C ARG A 283 20.73 -9.56 -0.09
N ALA A 284 20.16 -8.74 0.78
CA ALA A 284 19.63 -9.15 2.07
C ALA A 284 18.32 -8.43 2.36
N LEU A 285 17.43 -9.05 3.14
CA LEU A 285 16.31 -8.30 3.72
C LEU A 285 16.86 -7.08 4.48
N GLY A 286 16.23 -5.93 4.28
CA GLY A 286 16.50 -4.74 5.08
C GLY A 286 15.74 -4.77 6.41
N GLU A 287 15.60 -3.60 7.02
CA GLU A 287 14.81 -3.45 8.25
C GLU A 287 13.34 -3.85 7.99
N PRO A 288 12.67 -4.55 8.91
CA PRO A 288 11.25 -4.79 8.82
C PRO A 288 10.40 -3.50 8.79
N PRO A 289 9.14 -3.57 8.31
CA PRO A 289 8.27 -2.41 8.28
C PRO A 289 8.06 -1.77 9.66
N THR A 290 8.23 -0.45 9.75
CA THR A 290 8.10 0.30 11.01
C THR A 290 7.84 1.79 10.73
N VAL A 291 7.13 2.44 11.66
CA VAL A 291 6.99 3.91 11.74
C VAL A 291 8.02 4.55 12.68
N GLU A 292 8.83 3.74 13.37
CA GLU A 292 9.92 4.21 14.24
C GLU A 292 11.18 4.51 13.41
N THR A 293 11.13 5.63 12.69
CA THR A 293 12.23 6.09 11.83
C THR A 293 13.09 7.12 12.55
N ALA A 294 14.33 7.32 12.07
CA ALA A 294 15.29 8.23 12.70
C ALA A 294 15.04 9.71 12.35
N ASP A 295 14.29 10.00 11.28
CA ASP A 295 14.05 11.34 10.77
C ASP A 295 12.54 11.60 10.64
N PRO A 296 12.03 12.74 11.13
CA PRO A 296 10.59 13.03 11.13
C PRO A 296 9.95 13.16 9.74
N LEU A 297 10.74 13.36 8.68
CA LEU A 297 10.26 13.36 7.30
C LEU A 297 10.15 11.96 6.70
N VAL A 298 10.76 10.95 7.33
CA VAL A 298 10.58 9.55 6.92
C VAL A 298 9.39 8.98 7.70
N ASP A 299 8.24 8.82 7.05
CA ASP A 299 7.02 8.33 7.70
C ASP A 299 7.11 6.86 8.11
N ALA A 300 7.71 6.05 7.24
CA ALA A 300 7.87 4.63 7.50
C ALA A 300 8.99 4.02 6.65
N TRP A 301 9.58 2.96 7.19
CA TRP A 301 10.17 1.92 6.38
C TRP A 301 9.10 0.89 6.10
N LEU A 302 8.96 0.49 4.84
CA LEU A 302 7.95 -0.45 4.40
C LEU A 302 8.61 -1.53 3.53
N TRP A 303 7.99 -2.70 3.45
CA TRP A 303 8.31 -3.67 2.40
C TRP A 303 7.29 -3.51 1.29
N ILE A 304 7.60 -2.63 0.35
CA ILE A 304 6.70 -2.30 -0.75
C ILE A 304 6.80 -3.42 -1.79
N LYS A 305 8.01 -3.73 -2.28
CA LYS A 305 8.27 -4.99 -2.97
C LYS A 305 8.12 -6.16 -2.01
N ARG A 306 7.52 -7.24 -2.49
CA ARG A 306 7.41 -8.52 -1.79
C ARG A 306 8.72 -9.32 -1.94
N PRO A 307 9.54 -9.48 -0.86
CA PRO A 307 10.79 -10.22 -0.95
C PRO A 307 10.56 -11.67 -1.38
N GLY A 308 11.28 -12.11 -2.40
CA GLY A 308 11.12 -13.44 -2.99
C GLY A 308 10.35 -13.46 -4.31
N GLU A 309 9.70 -12.38 -4.73
CA GLU A 309 9.16 -12.27 -6.09
C GLU A 309 10.25 -11.82 -7.06
N SER A 310 10.35 -12.51 -8.19
CA SER A 310 11.31 -12.18 -9.25
C SER A 310 11.07 -10.76 -9.80
N ASP A 311 12.14 -10.09 -10.20
CA ASP A 311 12.10 -8.81 -10.91
C ASP A 311 11.92 -8.96 -12.43
N GLY A 312 12.12 -10.18 -12.97
CA GLY A 312 12.10 -10.45 -14.41
C GLY A 312 12.95 -11.66 -14.78
N GLU A 313 12.89 -12.09 -16.05
CA GLU A 313 13.58 -13.30 -16.53
C GLU A 313 15.11 -13.17 -16.65
N CYS A 314 15.66 -12.02 -16.25
CA CYS A 314 17.09 -11.77 -16.19
C CYS A 314 17.81 -12.88 -15.43
N ARG A 315 19.03 -13.23 -15.87
CA ARG A 315 19.86 -14.29 -15.24
C ARG A 315 19.16 -15.66 -15.14
N GLY A 316 18.12 -15.92 -15.93
CA GLY A 316 17.39 -17.19 -15.93
C GLY A 316 16.41 -17.33 -14.76
N ALA A 317 16.07 -16.22 -14.10
CA ALA A 317 15.05 -16.18 -13.06
C ALA A 317 13.62 -16.32 -13.64
N PRO A 318 12.60 -16.54 -12.79
CA PRO A 318 11.20 -16.53 -13.22
C PRO A 318 10.74 -15.18 -13.78
N ALA A 319 9.57 -15.16 -14.43
CA ALA A 319 8.93 -13.91 -14.85
C ALA A 319 8.67 -12.96 -13.66
N ALA A 320 8.57 -11.65 -13.93
CA ALA A 320 8.35 -10.64 -12.91
C ALA A 320 7.10 -10.94 -12.05
N GLY A 321 7.22 -10.76 -10.74
CA GLY A 321 6.14 -11.03 -9.77
C GLY A 321 5.94 -12.52 -9.43
N VAL A 322 6.59 -13.45 -10.14
CA VAL A 322 6.52 -14.88 -9.80
C VAL A 322 7.40 -15.19 -8.59
N TRP A 323 6.87 -15.98 -7.66
CA TRP A 323 7.60 -16.45 -6.49
C TRP A 323 8.86 -17.24 -6.89
N TYR A 324 9.99 -16.86 -6.29
CA TYR A 324 11.31 -17.42 -6.52
C TYR A 324 11.91 -17.89 -5.18
N PRO A 325 11.68 -19.16 -4.79
CA PRO A 325 11.99 -19.66 -3.44
C PRO A 325 13.45 -19.49 -3.03
N GLU A 326 14.38 -19.78 -3.93
CA GLU A 326 15.81 -19.73 -3.68
C GLU A 326 16.31 -18.30 -3.51
N TYR A 327 15.72 -17.35 -4.25
CA TYR A 327 16.01 -15.94 -4.08
C TYR A 327 15.46 -15.40 -2.76
N ALA A 328 14.22 -15.79 -2.40
CA ALA A 328 13.63 -15.49 -1.10
C ALA A 328 14.52 -16.00 0.05
N LEU A 329 15.00 -17.24 -0.08
CA LEU A 329 15.88 -17.86 0.90
C LEU A 329 17.22 -17.12 1.03
N GLU A 330 17.85 -16.74 -0.09
CA GLU A 330 19.10 -15.98 -0.09
C GLU A 330 18.94 -14.64 0.64
N LEU A 331 17.89 -13.87 0.31
CA LEU A 331 17.58 -12.61 0.99
C LEU A 331 17.45 -12.80 2.50
N ALA A 332 16.71 -13.83 2.92
CA ALA A 332 16.45 -14.11 4.33
C ALA A 332 17.70 -14.60 5.09
N GLN A 333 18.52 -15.44 4.47
CA GLN A 333 19.77 -15.93 5.06
C GLN A 333 20.81 -14.83 5.19
N ASN A 334 20.81 -13.85 4.28
CA ASN A 334 21.74 -12.72 4.31
C ASN A 334 21.28 -11.57 5.24
N ALA A 335 20.04 -11.62 5.77
CA ALA A 335 19.52 -10.61 6.69
C ALA A 335 20.39 -10.52 7.96
N ALA A 336 20.67 -9.30 8.42
CA ALA A 336 21.54 -9.04 9.56
C ALA A 336 20.87 -9.21 10.93
N TRP A 337 19.59 -9.58 10.95
CA TRP A 337 18.75 -9.76 12.13
C TRP A 337 18.14 -11.16 12.15
N ASP A 338 17.72 -11.62 13.33
CA ASP A 338 17.18 -12.97 13.58
C ASP A 338 15.66 -13.06 13.41
#